data_AF-A0A6P0NSQ3-F1
#
_entry.id   AF-A0A6P0NSQ3-F1
#
_cell.length_a   1.000
_cell.length_b   1.000
_cell.length_c   1.000
_cell.angle_alpha   90.00
_cell.angle_beta   90.00
_cell.angle_gamma   90.00
#
_symmetry.space_group_name_H-M   'P 1'
#
loop_
_entity.id
_entity.type
_entity.pdbx_description
1 polymer ?
#
loop_
_entity_poly.entity_id
_entity_poly.type
_entity_poly.pdbx_seq_one_letter_code
_entity_poly.pdbx_strand_id
1 'polypeptide(L)' 'MFFFFNDLEQTIFGMVSNGKLWEFGKLKGDVFTRNIISYTLGDLERLFAVINYVFQQCLLELENN' A
#
# COMPACT_ATOMS: atom_id res chain seq x y z
N MET A 1 -24.24 5.22 -12.09
CA MET A 1 -23.03 6.05 -12.29
C MET A 1 -21.85 5.20 -11.90
N PHE A 2 -21.14 4.62 -12.86
CA PHE A 2 -19.89 3.90 -12.60
C PHE A 2 -18.75 4.86 -12.87
N PHE A 3 -17.97 5.19 -11.85
CA PHE A 3 -16.71 5.89 -12.03
C PHE A 3 -15.72 4.87 -12.61
N PHE A 4 -15.45 4.97 -13.91
CA PHE A 4 -14.30 4.32 -14.51
C PHE A 4 -13.06 5.05 -13.99
N PHE A 5 -12.33 4.45 -13.04
CA PHE A 5 -10.94 4.81 -12.80
C PHE A 5 -10.17 4.42 -14.08
N ASN A 6 -9.92 5.40 -14.94
CA ASN A 6 -9.40 5.18 -16.28
C ASN A 6 -7.86 5.20 -16.34
N ASP A 7 -7.20 4.76 -15.27
CA ASP A 7 -5.74 4.57 -15.22
C ASP A 7 -5.42 3.21 -14.60
N LEU A 8 -5.57 2.16 -15.40
CA LEU A 8 -5.14 0.80 -15.04
C LEU A 8 -3.61 0.70 -14.84
N GLU A 9 -2.85 1.74 -15.16
CA GLU A 9 -1.40 1.80 -14.94
C GLU A 9 -1.00 2.27 -13.53
N GLN A 10 -1.88 3.00 -12.84
CA GLN A 10 -1.56 3.56 -11.53
C GLN A 10 -1.46 2.45 -10.47
N THR A 11 -0.36 2.45 -9.74
CA THR A 11 -0.15 1.54 -8.62
C THR A 11 -0.92 2.03 -7.40
N ILE A 12 -1.90 1.25 -6.94
CA ILE A 12 -2.67 1.52 -5.73
C ILE A 12 -2.03 0.75 -4.57
N PHE A 13 -1.61 1.47 -3.53
CA PHE A 13 -1.10 0.86 -2.30
C PHE A 13 -2.20 0.76 -1.24
N GLY A 14 -2.23 -0.34 -0.51
CA GLY A 14 -3.23 -0.62 0.52
C GLY A 14 -2.62 -1.22 1.79
N MET A 15 -3.26 -0.95 2.91
CA MET A 15 -2.95 -1.54 4.20
C MET A 15 -4.23 -1.98 4.90
N VAL A 16 -4.16 -3.12 5.59
CA VAL A 16 -5.26 -3.64 6.43
C VAL A 16 -4.72 -3.96 7.80
N SER A 17 -5.54 -3.74 8.83
CA SER A 17 -5.17 -4.04 10.21
C SER A 17 -6.38 -4.46 11.03
N ASN A 18 -6.14 -5.36 11.98
CA ASN A 18 -7.09 -5.71 13.04
C ASN A 18 -6.69 -5.11 14.40
N GLY A 19 -5.78 -4.13 14.39
CA GLY A 19 -5.25 -3.49 15.59
C GLY A 19 -4.10 -4.25 16.27
N LYS A 20 -3.83 -5.50 15.87
CA LYS A 20 -2.67 -6.28 16.36
C LYS A 20 -1.68 -6.59 15.24
N LEU A 21 -2.19 -6.98 14.08
CA LEU A 21 -1.43 -7.32 12.89
C LEU A 21 -1.74 -6.30 11.80
N TRP A 22 -0.70 -5.90 11.08
CA TRP A 22 -0.76 -5.00 9.94
C TRP A 22 -0.20 -5.73 8.72
N GLU A 23 -0.96 -5.69 7.63
CA GLU A 23 -0.58 -6.27 6.35
C GLU A 23 -0.65 -5.20 5.27
N PHE A 24 0.23 -5.33 4.29
CA PHE A 24 0.41 -4.36 3.22
C PHE A 24 0.32 -5.06 1.87
N GLY A 25 -0.21 -4.36 0.87
CA GLY A 25 -0.26 -4.85 -0.50
C GLY A 25 -0.33 -3.70 -1.50
N LYS A 26 -0.19 -4.05 -2.77
CA LYS A 26 -0.40 -3.12 -3.88
C LYS A 26 -1.16 -3.81 -5.01
N LEU A 27 -1.87 -3.02 -5.78
CA LEU A 27 -2.56 -3.41 -7.00
C LEU A 27 -1.99 -2.56 -8.15
N LYS A 28 -1.52 -3.21 -9.21
CA LYS A 28 -1.14 -2.55 -10.46
C LYS A 28 -1.87 -3.25 -11.60
N GLY A 29 -2.76 -2.54 -12.29
CA GLY A 29 -3.71 -3.16 -13.21
C GLY A 29 -4.58 -4.18 -12.48
N ASP A 30 -4.49 -5.45 -12.91
CA ASP A 30 -5.19 -6.61 -12.34
C ASP A 30 -4.31 -7.49 -11.43
N VAL A 31 -3.05 -7.09 -11.21
CA VAL A 31 -2.09 -7.87 -10.42
C VAL A 31 -2.04 -7.37 -8.98
N PHE A 32 -2.63 -8.14 -8.07
CA PHE A 32 -2.49 -7.93 -6.62
C PHE A 32 -1.21 -8.57 -6.09
N THR A 33 -0.37 -7.77 -5.42
CA THR A 33 0.86 -8.22 -4.76
C THR A 33 0.79 -7.91 -3.28
N ARG A 34 0.84 -8.93 -2.43
CA ARG A 34 0.87 -8.78 -0.98
C ARG A 34 2.31 -8.82 -0.46
N ASN A 35 2.63 -7.97 0.50
CA ASN A 35 3.89 -8.08 1.24
C ASN A 35 3.87 -9.35 2.09
N ILE A 36 4.94 -10.15 2.03
CA ILE A 36 5.02 -11.43 2.77
C ILE A 36 5.17 -11.17 4.28
N ILE A 37 5.73 -10.03 4.65
CA ILE A 37 5.97 -9.66 6.05
C ILE A 37 4.74 -8.95 6.61
N SER A 38 4.23 -9.47 7.72
CA SER A 38 3.23 -8.80 8.56
C SER A 38 3.92 -8.10 9.73
N TYR A 39 3.34 -6.99 10.17
CA TYR A 39 3.90 -6.15 11.23
C TYR A 39 2.97 -6.10 12.42
N THR A 40 3.51 -5.83 13.60
CA THR A 40 2.72 -5.72 14.84
C THR A 40 3.09 -4.44 15.59
N LEU A 41 2.22 -4.03 16.51
CA LEU A 41 2.51 -2.90 17.41
C LEU A 41 3.69 -3.16 18.36
N GLY A 42 4.22 -4.40 18.44
CA GLY A 42 5.40 -4.72 19.24
C GLY A 42 6.72 -4.24 18.62
N ASP A 43 6.73 -3.95 17.32
CA ASP A 43 7.88 -3.42 16.58
C ASP A 43 7.45 -2.16 15.83
N LEU A 44 7.24 -1.08 16.60
CA LEU A 44 6.73 0.19 16.09
C LEU A 44 7.68 0.83 15.09
N GLU A 45 8.99 0.74 15.31
CA GLU A 45 9.99 1.32 14.40
C GLU A 45 9.83 0.74 12.99
N ARG A 46 9.75 -0.58 12.89
CA ARG A 46 9.59 -1.26 11.61
C ARG A 46 8.21 -1.01 10.98
N LEU A 47 7.15 -0.97 11.80
CA LEU A 47 5.80 -0.63 11.34
C LEU A 47 5.76 0.78 10.74
N PHE A 48 6.27 1.78 11.45
CA PHE A 48 6.31 3.16 10.97
C PHE A 48 7.22 3.33 9.75
N ALA A 49 8.34 2.60 9.68
CA ALA A 49 9.21 2.60 8.50
C ALA A 49 8.47 2.11 7.25
N VAL A 50 7.69 1.04 7.34
CA VAL A 50 6.88 0.55 6.21
C VAL A 50 5.73 1.49 5.87
N ILE A 51 5.05 2.05 6.86
CA ILE A 51 3.99 3.05 6.60
C ILE A 51 4.56 4.25 5.84
N ASN A 52 5.71 4.76 6.30
CA ASN A 52 6.39 5.86 5.63
C ASN A 52 6.81 5.50 4.20
N TYR A 53 7.36 4.30 4.01
CA TYR A 53 7.70 3.80 2.68
C TYR A 53 6.46 3.82 1.75
N VAL A 54 5.32 3.31 2.20
CA VAL A 54 4.08 3.32 1.41
C VAL A 54 3.68 4.73 1.02
N PHE A 55 3.73 5.70 1.94
CA PHE A 55 3.43 7.09 1.61
C PHE A 55 4.41 7.69 0.59
N GLN A 56 5.71 7.40 0.72
CA GLN A 56 6.69 7.86 -0.27
C GLN A 56 6.41 7.26 -1.66
N GLN A 57 6.02 5.98 -1.74
CA GLN A 57 5.64 5.37 -3.01
C GLN A 57 4.39 6.02 -3.62
N CYS A 58 3.39 6.36 -2.80
CA CYS A 58 2.22 7.08 -3.29
C CYS A 58 2.59 8.45 -3.88
N LEU A 59 3.51 9.19 -3.24
CA LEU A 59 3.97 10.48 -3.76
C LEU A 59 4.70 10.32 -5.10
N LEU A 60 5.60 9.34 -5.20
CA LEU A 60 6.32 9.05 -6.45
C LEU A 60 5.37 8.64 -7.59
N GLU A 61 4.33 7.86 -7.28
CA GLU A 61 3.33 7.46 -8.29
C GLU A 61 2.53 8.66 -8.80
N LEU A 62 2.31 9.67 -7.95
CA LEU A 62 1.65 10.92 -8.34
C LEU A 62 2.55 11.85 -9.15
N GLU A 63 3.87 11.85 -8.92
CA GLU A 63 4.83 12.67 -9.67
C GLU A 63 5.12 12.11 -11.08
N ASN A 64 4.92 10.81 -11.29
CA ASN A 64 5.21 10.13 -12.56
C ASN A 64 4.01 10.11 -13.54
N ASN A 65 2.86 10.68 -13.18
CA ASN A 65 1.64 10.82 -14.00
C ASN A 65 1.32 12.30 -14.28
#